data_AF-A0A0D1IB70-F1
#
_entry.id   AF-A0A0D1IB70-F1
#
_cell.length_a   1.000
_cell.length_b   1.000
_cell.length_c   1.000
_cell.angle_alpha   90.00
_cell.angle_beta   90.00
_cell.angle_gamma   90.00
#
_symmetry.space_group_name_H-M   'P 1'
#
loop_
_entity.id
_entity.type
_entity.pdbx_description
1 polymer ?
#
loop_
_entity_poly.entity_id
_entity_poly.type
_entity_poly.pdbx_seq_one_letter_code
_entity_poly.pdbx_strand_id
1 'polypeptide(L)'
;MYGLAVRPDFEFRDDMLDTSVIVSHPSPINLIKYFTRKDVRFKLVNSTSQAARKVKEGLYDIALTNELARQKYGITFVKTFKSIPMSWSLFGKGDVDDEN
;
A
#
# COMPACT_ATOMS: atom_id res chain seq x y z
N MET A 1 -7.89 -5.68 0.97
CA MET A 1 -6.80 -6.51 0.41
C MET A 1 -5.56 -5.64 0.25
N TYR A 2 -4.36 -6.21 0.45
CA TYR A 2 -3.09 -5.55 0.15
C TYR A 2 -2.41 -6.25 -1.01
N GLY A 3 -1.49 -5.57 -1.70
CA GLY A 3 -0.78 -6.17 -2.83
C GLY A 3 0.39 -5.33 -3.32
N LEU A 4 1.21 -5.96 -4.15
CA LEU A 4 2.14 -5.26 -5.03
C LEU A 4 1.37 -4.75 -6.23
N ALA A 5 1.45 -3.45 -6.45
CA ALA A 5 0.77 -2.76 -7.52
C ALA A 5 1.78 -2.08 -8.46
N VAL A 6 1.49 -2.13 -9.75
CA VAL A 6 2.27 -1.52 -10.84
C VAL A 6 1.34 -0.75 -11.78
N ARG A 7 1.89 0.09 -12.67
CA ARG A 7 1.06 0.71 -13.73
C ARG A 7 0.55 -0.37 -14.71
N PRO A 8 -0.63 -0.21 -15.33
CA PRO A 8 -1.18 -1.21 -16.25
C PRO A 8 -0.29 -1.55 -17.46
N ASP A 9 0.53 -0.60 -17.89
CA ASP A 9 1.47 -0.69 -19.00
C ASP A 9 2.87 -1.19 -18.58
N PHE A 10 3.05 -1.52 -17.30
CA PHE A 10 4.31 -2.00 -16.77
C PHE A 10 4.37 -3.53 -16.76
N GLU A 11 5.36 -4.10 -17.46
CA GLU A 11 5.61 -5.53 -17.46
C GLU A 11 6.34 -5.97 -16.18
N PHE A 12 5.61 -6.55 -15.24
CA PHE A 12 6.18 -7.06 -13.99
C PHE A 12 6.75 -8.47 -14.15
N ARG A 13 7.97 -8.69 -13.64
CA ARG A 13 8.59 -10.02 -13.50
C ARG A 13 9.04 -10.23 -12.05
N ASP A 14 8.91 -11.44 -11.50
CA ASP A 14 9.16 -11.69 -10.07
C ASP A 14 10.66 -11.53 -9.68
N ASP A 15 11.58 -11.71 -10.63
CA ASP A 15 13.02 -11.43 -10.48
C ASP A 15 13.33 -9.94 -10.26
N MET A 16 12.42 -9.05 -10.68
CA MET A 16 12.56 -7.61 -10.44
C MET A 16 12.50 -7.27 -8.96
N LEU A 17 11.92 -8.12 -8.10
CA LEU A 17 11.89 -7.91 -6.65
C LEU A 17 13.28 -7.95 -6.02
N ASP A 18 14.26 -8.57 -6.69
CA ASP A 18 15.64 -8.68 -6.21
C ASP A 18 16.43 -7.38 -6.46
N THR A 19 15.97 -6.55 -7.41
CA THR A 19 16.67 -5.35 -7.86
C THR A 19 15.84 -4.07 -7.81
N SER A 20 14.52 -4.13 -7.71
CA SER A 20 13.66 -2.95 -7.71
C SER A 20 13.49 -2.36 -6.32
N VAL A 21 13.20 -1.06 -6.27
CA VAL A 21 12.80 -0.38 -5.04
C VAL A 21 11.28 -0.36 -4.95
N ILE A 22 10.74 -0.97 -3.90
CA ILE A 22 9.31 -0.92 -3.60
C ILE A 22 9.01 0.32 -2.76
N VAL A 23 8.08 1.15 -3.20
CA VAL A 23 7.60 2.29 -2.40
C VAL A 23 6.45 1.88 -1.50
N SER A 24 6.51 2.22 -0.20
CA SER A 24 5.41 1.92 0.75
C SER A 24 5.48 2.75 2.03
N HIS A 25 4.40 2.68 2.82
CA HIS A 25 4.42 3.09 4.23
C HIS A 25 5.19 2.05 5.08
N PRO A 26 5.78 2.41 6.23
CA PRO A 26 6.48 1.45 7.08
C PRO A 26 5.60 0.30 7.60
N SER A 27 4.33 0.57 7.94
CA SER A 27 3.42 -0.40 8.59
C SER A 27 3.27 -1.75 7.85
N PRO A 28 3.03 -1.80 6.52
CA PRO A 28 2.84 -3.07 5.82
C PRO A 28 4.13 -3.79 5.38
N ILE A 29 5.34 -3.27 5.62
CA ILE A 29 6.58 -3.83 5.02
C ILE A 29 6.84 -5.28 5.41
N ASN A 30 6.54 -5.65 6.65
CA ASN A 30 6.72 -7.01 7.12
C ASN A 30 5.84 -8.03 6.38
N LEU A 31 4.72 -7.60 5.77
CA LEU A 31 3.94 -8.48 4.89
C LEU A 31 4.78 -8.92 3.69
N ILE A 32 5.53 -8.01 3.05
CA ILE A 32 6.28 -8.41 1.86
C ILE A 32 7.28 -9.51 2.21
N LYS A 33 8.03 -9.32 3.30
CA LYS A 33 9.10 -10.25 3.68
C LYS A 33 8.52 -11.64 3.92
N TYR A 34 7.36 -11.72 4.58
CA TYR A 34 6.64 -12.96 4.81
C TYR A 34 6.18 -13.64 3.51
N PHE A 35 5.60 -12.89 2.57
CA PHE A 35 4.98 -13.45 1.37
C PHE A 35 5.94 -13.69 0.21
N THR A 36 7.00 -12.90 0.06
CA THR A 36 7.98 -13.07 -1.02
C THR A 36 9.16 -13.92 -0.61
N ARG A 37 9.47 -14.02 0.71
CA ARG A 37 10.71 -14.62 1.23
C ARG A 37 11.98 -14.01 0.64
N LYS A 38 11.87 -12.80 0.08
CA LYS A 38 12.97 -12.03 -0.52
C LYS A 38 13.31 -10.85 0.38
N ASP A 39 14.59 -10.49 0.43
CA ASP A 39 15.00 -9.24 1.07
C ASP A 39 14.87 -8.10 0.06
N VAL A 40 13.72 -7.43 0.09
CA VAL A 40 13.36 -6.41 -0.89
C VAL A 40 13.76 -5.02 -0.40
N ARG A 41 14.23 -4.19 -1.32
CA ARG A 41 14.59 -2.79 -1.03
C ARG A 41 13.36 -1.90 -0.98
N PHE A 42 13.31 -1.02 0.00
CA PHE A 42 12.17 -0.14 0.23
C PHE A 42 12.51 1.35 0.16
N LYS A 43 11.59 2.12 -0.43
CA LYS A 43 11.47 3.56 -0.19
C LYS A 43 10.26 3.84 0.69
N LEU A 44 10.51 4.45 1.85
CA LEU A 44 9.45 4.80 2.80
C LEU A 44 8.76 6.11 2.43
N VAL A 45 7.44 6.13 2.59
CA VAL A 45 6.55 7.30 2.40
C VAL A 45 5.48 7.35 3.49
N ASN A 46 4.76 8.46 3.60
CA ASN A 46 3.85 8.73 4.72
C ASN A 46 2.52 7.96 4.65
N SER A 47 2.20 7.33 3.51
CA SER A 47 1.04 6.44 3.40
C SER A 47 1.14 5.49 2.22
N THR A 48 0.39 4.39 2.26
CA THR A 48 0.25 3.46 1.13
C THR A 48 -0.47 4.08 -0.06
N SER A 49 -1.37 5.05 0.19
CA SER A 49 -1.99 5.87 -0.84
C SER A 49 -0.97 6.75 -1.56
N GLN A 50 -0.03 7.37 -0.82
CA GLN A 50 1.06 8.13 -1.41
C GLN A 50 1.99 7.26 -2.25
N ALA A 51 2.26 6.02 -1.81
CA ALA A 51 3.03 5.04 -2.59
C ALA A 51 2.36 4.72 -3.94
N ALA A 52 1.06 4.44 -3.92
CA ALA A 52 0.28 4.17 -5.12
C ALA A 52 0.27 5.37 -6.09
N ARG A 53 0.11 6.59 -5.56
CA ARG A 53 0.17 7.82 -6.37
C ARG A 53 1.52 7.97 -7.09
N LYS A 54 2.63 7.74 -6.38
CA LYS A 54 3.98 7.82 -6.95
C LYS A 54 4.21 6.82 -8.09
N VAL A 55 3.62 5.62 -8.01
CA VAL A 55 3.68 4.64 -9.10
C VAL A 55 2.86 5.10 -10.30
N LYS A 56 1.66 5.65 -10.07
CA LYS A 56 0.84 6.24 -11.13
C LYS A 56 1.54 7.41 -11.83
N GLU A 57 2.26 8.23 -11.09
CA GLU A 57 3.05 9.37 -11.59
C GLU A 57 4.35 8.96 -12.31
N GLY A 58 4.69 7.66 -12.35
CA GLY A 58 5.91 7.19 -13.02
C GLY A 58 7.19 7.37 -12.20
N LEU A 59 7.11 7.80 -10.94
CA LEU A 59 8.29 8.07 -10.10
C LEU A 59 8.92 6.79 -9.53
N TYR A 60 8.12 5.72 -9.44
CA TYR A 60 8.52 4.38 -9.01
C TYR A 60 7.69 3.38 -9.82
N ASP A 61 8.14 2.13 -9.90
CA ASP A 61 7.44 1.11 -10.69
C ASP A 61 6.52 0.22 -9.85
N ILE A 62 6.89 -0.02 -8.58
CA ILE A 62 6.20 -0.98 -7.71
C ILE A 62 5.83 -0.32 -6.39
N ALA A 63 4.55 -0.41 -6.01
CA ALA A 63 4.05 0.01 -4.71
C ALA A 63 3.53 -1.19 -3.93
N LEU A 64 3.84 -1.26 -2.63
CA LEU A 64 3.07 -2.07 -1.69
C LEU A 64 1.93 -1.20 -1.15
N THR A 65 0.69 -1.54 -1.51
CA THR A 65 -0.48 -0.71 -1.19
C THR A 65 -1.75 -1.54 -0.97
N ASN A 66 -2.86 -0.86 -0.69
CA ASN A 66 -4.17 -1.47 -0.46
C ASN A 66 -5.10 -1.28 -1.67
N GLU A 67 -6.19 -2.05 -1.66
CA GLU A 67 -7.20 -2.07 -2.74
C GLU A 67 -7.82 -0.69 -3.02
N LEU A 68 -8.09 0.11 -1.97
CA LEU A 68 -8.68 1.44 -2.13
C LEU A 68 -7.75 2.38 -2.89
N ALA A 69 -6.46 2.38 -2.56
CA ALA A 69 -5.46 3.18 -3.26
C ALA A 69 -5.24 2.66 -4.69
N ARG A 70 -5.21 1.33 -4.87
CA ARG A 70 -5.12 0.71 -6.20
C ARG A 70 -6.21 1.22 -7.14
N GLN A 71 -7.47 1.16 -6.69
CA GLN A 71 -8.63 1.65 -7.44
C GLN A 71 -8.53 3.15 -7.71
N LYS A 72 -8.24 3.95 -6.67
CA LYS A 72 -8.15 5.41 -6.76
C LYS A 72 -7.14 5.88 -7.81
N TYR A 73 -6.00 5.21 -7.95
CA TYR A 73 -4.92 5.64 -8.85
C TYR A 73 -4.85 4.82 -10.15
N GLY A 74 -5.76 3.87 -10.37
CA GLY A 74 -5.82 3.09 -11.60
C GLY A 74 -4.55 2.27 -11.85
N ILE A 75 -3.98 1.68 -10.81
CA ILE A 75 -2.86 0.74 -10.88
C ILE A 75 -3.36 -0.70 -10.73
N THR A 76 -2.54 -1.69 -11.10
CA THR A 76 -2.95 -3.10 -11.16
C THR A 76 -2.16 -3.92 -10.15
N PHE A 77 -2.83 -4.82 -9.43
CA PHE A 77 -2.12 -5.77 -8.58
C PHE A 77 -1.50 -6.89 -9.41
N VAL A 78 -0.21 -7.13 -9.17
CA VAL A 78 0.55 -8.26 -9.75
C VAL A 78 0.76 -9.38 -8.73
N LYS A 79 0.64 -9.05 -7.44
CA LYS A 79 0.67 -10.01 -6.33
C LYS A 79 -0.25 -9.50 -5.23
N THR A 80 -1.15 -10.35 -4.75
CA THR A 80 -2.07 -10.00 -3.66
C THR A 80 -1.68 -10.70 -2.37
N PHE A 81 -1.97 -10.06 -1.26
CA PHE A 81 -1.74 -10.53 0.10
C PHE A 81 -3.06 -10.49 0.87
N LYS A 82 -3.15 -11.28 1.95
CA LYS A 82 -4.34 -11.31 2.81
C LYS A 82 -4.71 -9.90 3.29
N SER A 83 -5.99 -9.68 3.56
CA SER A 83 -6.46 -8.49 4.26
C SER A 83 -5.79 -8.39 5.63
N ILE A 84 -5.34 -7.19 5.98
CA ILE A 84 -4.94 -6.85 7.33
C ILE A 84 -6.22 -6.43 8.06
N PRO A 85 -6.64 -7.13 9.14
CA PRO A 85 -7.76 -6.68 9.95
C PRO A 85 -7.45 -5.29 10.53
N MET A 86 -8.39 -4.37 10.41
CA MET A 86 -8.27 -3.02 10.99
C MET A 86 -9.46 -2.77 11.89
N SER A 87 -9.20 -2.28 13.10
CA SER A 87 -10.22 -1.80 14.02
C SER A 87 -10.37 -0.29 13.86
N TRP A 88 -11.60 0.21 13.96
CA TRP A 88 -11.91 1.62 13.87
C TRP A 88 -12.76 2.03 15.06
N SER A 89 -12.41 3.14 15.68
CA SER A 89 -13.23 3.80 16.69
C SER A 89 -13.73 5.12 16.10
N LEU A 90 -15.04 5.33 16.12
CA LEU A 90 -15.66 6.57 15.69
C LEU A 90 -15.96 7.41 16.94
N PHE A 91 -15.40 8.61 17.00
CA PHE A 91 -15.65 9.55 18.09
C PHE A 91 -16.61 10.63 17.58
N GLY A 92 -17.74 10.78 18.26
CA GLY A 92 -18.70 11.86 18.04
C GLY A 92 -18.64 12.88 19.17
N LYS A 93 -19.01 14.13 18.88
CA LYS A 93 -19.28 15.10 19.94
C LYS A 93 -20.56 14.66 20.65
N GLY A 94 -20.51 14.47 21.96
CA GLY A 94 -21.70 14.29 22.78
C GLY A 94 -22.40 15.64 22.97
N ASP A 95 -23.72 15.64 22.94
CA ASP A 95 -24.48 16.78 23.42
C ASP A 95 -24.17 16.94 24.91
N VAL A 96 -23.75 18.15 25.29
CA VAL A 96 -23.60 18.52 26.69
C VAL A 96 -24.97 19.07 27.05
N ASP A 97 -25.78 18.27 27.74
CA ASP A 97 -26.97 18.81 28.41
C ASP A 97 -26.46 19.71 29.54
N ASP A 98 -26.47 21.03 29.30
CA ASP A 98 -26.33 22.03 30.36
C ASP A 98 -27.62 21.95 31.21
N GLU A 99 -27.60 21.12 32.26
CA GLU A 99 -28.56 21.26 33.36
C GLU A 99 -28.35 22.64 34.01
N ASN A 100 -29.28 23.57 33.75
CA ASN A 100 -29.43 24.83 34.48
C ASN A 100 -29.88 24.60 35.93
#